data_AF-A0A0M3HUF0-F1
#
_entry.id   AF-A0A0M3HUF0-F1
#
_cell.length_a   1.000
_cell.length_b   1.000
_cell.length_c   1.000
_cell.angle_alpha   90.00
_cell.angle_beta   90.00
_cell.angle_gamma   90.00
#
_symmetry.space_group_name_H-M   'P 1'
#
loop_
_entity.id
_entity.type
_entity.pdbx_description
1 polymer ?
#
loop_
_entity_poly.entity_id
_entity_poly.type
_entity_poly.pdbx_seq_one_letter_code
_entity_poly.pdbx_strand_id
1 'polypeptide(L)'
;EKQQRQEELEEEEAAIRIQRGWRKYKKRIKRNEALKSKRDKFDKLATLLKSNDELIAKLEAVRASKAYAIMKYETIARMNAKDVNAYLRREYVKPTPAKGSEYETILERQRNAKANNAALVIQRFFRFCAQKKREQKTLRAWKRITPQRRVELISAIAERMSTGEVPRKNDLDAIKTKLAERKEAMTETVAAYERREGIIKRLERDLQLLGGISTLDDLLSIDPRRLRTSTVLRRHAENETKHELQQQEVEAFLVEGDTALQL
;
A
#
# COMPACT_ATOMS: atom_id res chain seq x y z
N GLU A 1 -51.37 4.04 -31.19
CA GLU A 1 -50.80 4.77 -32.33
C GLU A 1 -50.13 6.10 -31.97
N LYS A 2 -50.85 7.16 -31.56
CA LYS A 2 -50.18 8.47 -31.27
C LYS A 2 -49.22 8.44 -30.08
N GLN A 3 -49.56 7.73 -29.00
CA GLN A 3 -48.69 7.58 -27.83
C GLN A 3 -47.48 6.69 -28.11
N GLN A 4 -47.67 5.58 -28.83
CA GLN A 4 -46.57 4.71 -29.26
C GLN A 4 -45.56 5.43 -30.16
N ARG A 5 -46.03 6.31 -31.06
CA ARG A 5 -45.13 7.15 -31.86
C ARG A 5 -44.38 8.21 -31.05
N GLN A 6 -44.93 8.65 -29.92
CA GLN A 6 -44.22 9.59 -29.02
C GLN A 6 -43.15 8.86 -28.23
N GLU A 7 -43.44 7.67 -27.70
CA GLU A 7 -42.47 6.82 -27.01
C GLU A 7 -41.31 6.43 -27.95
N GLU A 8 -41.60 6.05 -29.20
CA GLU A 8 -40.57 5.75 -30.21
C GLU A 8 -39.64 6.96 -30.49
N LEU A 9 -40.20 8.18 -30.57
CA LEU A 9 -39.41 9.39 -30.77
C LEU A 9 -38.53 9.72 -29.56
N GLU A 10 -39.03 9.52 -28.34
CA GLU A 10 -38.25 9.71 -27.11
C GLU A 10 -37.11 8.69 -26.99
N GLU A 11 -37.35 7.43 -27.38
CA GLU A 11 -36.32 6.40 -27.45
C GLU A 11 -35.24 6.72 -28.49
N GLU A 12 -35.63 7.22 -29.66
CA GLU A 12 -34.69 7.66 -30.70
C GLU A 12 -33.85 8.86 -30.24
N GLU A 13 -34.45 9.85 -29.57
CA GLU A 13 -33.73 11.00 -29.01
C GLU A 13 -32.75 10.58 -27.89
N ALA A 14 -33.17 9.66 -27.02
CA ALA A 14 -32.31 9.08 -25.98
C ALA A 14 -31.13 8.33 -26.61
N ALA A 15 -31.37 7.51 -27.64
CA ALA A 15 -30.33 6.80 -28.37
C ALA A 15 -29.32 7.77 -29.02
N ILE A 16 -29.79 8.84 -29.65
CA ILE A 16 -28.94 9.88 -30.25
C ILE A 16 -28.10 10.58 -29.17
N ARG A 17 -28.68 10.88 -27.99
CA ARG A 17 -27.97 11.50 -26.87
C ARG A 17 -26.88 10.58 -26.32
N ILE A 18 -27.15 9.29 -26.15
CA ILE A 18 -26.18 8.28 -25.73
C ILE A 18 -25.05 8.14 -26.76
N GLN A 19 -25.37 8.05 -28.04
CA GLN A 19 -24.36 7.98 -29.11
C GLN A 19 -23.46 9.22 -29.16
N ARG A 20 -24.03 10.42 -28.99
CA ARG A 20 -23.27 11.68 -28.90
C ARG A 20 -22.35 11.69 -27.68
N GLY A 21 -22.84 11.23 -26.52
CA GLY A 21 -22.05 11.05 -25.29
C GLY A 21 -20.88 10.10 -25.50
N TRP A 22 -21.12 8.94 -26.10
CA TRP A 22 -20.10 7.94 -26.39
C TRP A 22 -19.01 8.44 -27.34
N ARG A 23 -19.39 9.19 -28.39
CA ARG A 23 -18.43 9.82 -29.32
C ARG A 23 -17.53 10.84 -28.61
N LYS A 24 -18.08 11.65 -27.69
CA LYS A 24 -17.30 12.59 -26.87
C LYS A 24 -16.34 11.85 -25.93
N TYR A 25 -16.81 10.80 -25.28
CA TYR A 25 -16.00 9.96 -24.39
C TYR A 25 -14.83 9.30 -25.12
N LYS A 26 -15.08 8.67 -26.28
CA LYS A 26 -14.04 8.03 -27.11
C LYS A 26 -12.96 9.02 -27.58
N LYS A 27 -13.36 10.25 -27.95
CA LYS A 27 -12.39 11.33 -28.26
C LYS A 27 -11.54 11.73 -27.05
N ARG A 28 -12.13 11.75 -25.84
CA ARG A 28 -11.42 12.06 -24.59
C ARG A 28 -10.41 10.97 -24.23
N ILE A 29 -10.78 9.69 -24.35
CA ILE A 29 -9.84 8.56 -24.16
C ILE A 29 -8.64 8.70 -25.08
N LYS A 30 -8.87 8.87 -26.39
CA LYS A 30 -7.78 8.95 -27.38
C LYS A 30 -6.82 10.13 -27.10
N ARG A 31 -7.35 11.27 -26.62
CA ARG A 31 -6.52 12.40 -26.17
C ARG A 31 -5.72 12.06 -24.92
N ASN A 32 -6.34 11.41 -23.94
CA ASN A 32 -5.66 11.00 -22.69
C ASN A 32 -4.56 9.97 -22.95
N GLU A 33 -4.77 9.01 -23.85
CA GLU A 33 -3.75 8.05 -24.29
C GLU A 33 -2.58 8.75 -24.97
N ALA A 34 -2.84 9.72 -25.85
CA ALA A 34 -1.79 10.51 -26.49
C ALA A 34 -0.99 11.34 -25.46
N LEU A 35 -1.66 11.92 -24.46
CA LEU A 35 -1.00 12.65 -23.37
C LEU A 35 -0.17 11.72 -22.48
N LYS A 36 -0.66 10.51 -22.19
CA LYS A 36 0.07 9.50 -21.43
C LYS A 36 1.33 9.06 -22.18
N SER A 37 1.22 8.76 -23.48
CA SER A 37 2.38 8.42 -24.32
C SER A 37 3.43 9.53 -24.36
N LYS A 38 3.01 10.81 -24.41
CA LYS A 38 3.94 11.94 -24.32
C LYS A 38 4.63 12.02 -22.96
N ARG A 39 3.89 11.87 -21.86
CA ARG A 39 4.47 11.84 -20.49
C ARG A 39 5.50 10.73 -20.34
N ASP A 40 5.18 9.51 -20.78
CA ASP A 40 6.10 8.38 -20.73
C ASP A 40 7.41 8.65 -21.49
N LYS A 41 7.35 9.38 -22.62
CA LYS A 41 8.55 9.82 -23.36
C LYS A 41 9.36 10.86 -22.60
N PHE A 42 8.69 11.84 -21.97
CA PHE A 42 9.37 12.83 -21.13
C PHE A 42 10.03 12.19 -19.90
N ASP A 43 9.39 11.23 -19.26
CA ASP A 43 9.95 10.51 -18.12
C ASP A 43 11.16 9.66 -18.53
N LYS A 44 11.10 9.00 -19.70
CA LYS A 44 12.25 8.31 -20.29
C LYS A 44 13.40 9.26 -20.60
N LEU A 45 13.12 10.45 -21.14
CA LEU A 45 14.16 11.44 -21.40
C LEU A 45 14.78 11.97 -20.11
N ALA A 46 13.96 12.25 -19.09
CA ALA A 46 14.43 12.73 -17.80
C ALA A 46 15.28 11.68 -17.06
N THR A 47 14.95 10.40 -17.19
CA THR A 47 15.77 9.30 -16.63
C THR A 47 17.10 9.15 -17.37
N LEU A 48 17.10 9.27 -18.70
CA LEU A 48 18.34 9.26 -19.50
C LEU A 48 19.26 10.44 -19.15
N LEU A 49 18.71 11.65 -19.00
CA LEU A 49 19.48 12.83 -18.59
C LEU A 49 20.13 12.64 -17.22
N LYS A 50 19.38 12.14 -16.22
CA LYS A 50 19.94 11.81 -14.91
C LYS A 50 21.07 10.80 -14.98
N SER A 51 20.92 9.76 -15.82
CA SER A 51 21.98 8.77 -16.01
C SER A 51 23.23 9.35 -16.68
N ASN A 52 23.07 10.33 -17.58
CA ASN A 52 24.20 11.05 -18.17
C ASN A 52 24.90 11.95 -17.15
N ASP A 53 24.16 12.67 -16.31
CA ASP A 53 24.73 13.49 -15.24
C ASP A 53 25.54 12.62 -14.26
N GLU A 54 25.05 11.42 -13.93
CA GLU A 54 25.78 10.44 -13.13
C GLU A 54 27.08 9.95 -13.79
N LEU A 55 27.08 9.76 -15.12
CA LEU A 55 28.27 9.35 -15.87
C LEU A 55 29.31 10.48 -15.94
N ILE A 56 28.87 11.72 -16.14
CA ILE A 56 29.75 12.91 -16.15
C ILE A 56 30.41 13.06 -14.77
N ALA A 57 29.64 12.97 -13.69
CA ALA A 57 30.16 13.06 -12.33
C ALA A 57 31.21 11.96 -12.01
N LYS A 58 30.96 10.71 -12.44
CA LYS A 58 31.94 9.62 -12.31
C LYS A 58 33.22 9.91 -13.09
N LEU A 59 33.08 10.46 -14.30
CA LEU A 59 34.21 10.80 -15.16
C LEU A 59 35.05 11.93 -14.54
N GLU A 60 34.42 12.95 -13.96
CA GLU A 60 35.09 14.02 -13.22
C GLU A 60 35.83 13.49 -11.98
N ALA A 61 35.21 12.59 -11.20
CA ALA A 61 35.86 11.95 -10.06
C ALA A 61 37.11 11.15 -10.47
N VAL A 62 37.04 10.41 -11.59
CA VAL A 62 38.20 9.68 -12.13
C VAL A 62 39.29 10.66 -12.60
N ARG A 63 38.92 11.77 -13.27
CA ARG A 63 39.88 12.81 -13.68
C ARG A 63 40.57 13.44 -12.46
N ALA A 64 39.82 13.76 -11.41
CA ALA A 64 40.37 14.32 -10.17
C ALA A 64 41.31 13.33 -9.46
N SER A 65 40.92 12.05 -9.35
CA SER A 65 41.77 11.00 -8.78
C SER A 65 43.07 10.83 -9.57
N LYS A 66 43.00 10.86 -10.91
CA LYS A 66 44.18 10.75 -11.77
C LYS A 66 45.10 11.96 -11.62
N ALA A 67 44.55 13.17 -11.58
CA ALA A 67 45.31 14.40 -11.36
C ALA A 67 46.04 14.39 -10.01
N TYR A 68 45.36 13.95 -8.94
CA TYR A 68 45.98 13.81 -7.62
C TYR A 68 47.11 12.77 -7.62
N ALA A 69 46.92 11.62 -8.27
CA ALA A 69 47.97 10.62 -8.40
C ALA A 69 49.19 11.18 -9.15
N ILE A 70 48.99 11.88 -10.27
CA ILE A 70 50.07 12.53 -11.03
C ILE A 70 50.81 13.55 -10.15
N MET A 71 50.08 14.43 -9.46
CA MET A 71 50.67 15.42 -8.55
C MET A 71 51.51 14.75 -7.46
N LYS A 72 51.04 13.61 -6.90
CA LYS A 72 51.79 12.84 -5.90
C LYS A 72 53.07 12.26 -6.47
N TYR A 73 53.03 11.68 -7.67
CA TYR A 73 54.23 11.16 -8.34
C TYR A 73 55.22 12.27 -8.68
N GLU A 74 54.76 13.41 -9.21
CA GLU A 74 55.61 14.56 -9.50
C GLU A 74 56.26 15.13 -8.24
N THR A 75 55.51 15.18 -7.13
CA THR A 75 56.03 15.64 -5.83
C THR A 75 57.11 14.70 -5.31
N ILE A 76 56.91 13.38 -5.41
CA ILE A 76 57.92 12.39 -5.03
C ILE A 76 59.16 12.49 -5.93
N ALA A 77 58.97 12.67 -7.24
CA ALA A 77 60.06 12.78 -8.21
C ALA A 77 60.97 14.00 -7.96
N ARG A 78 60.44 15.08 -7.38
CA ARG A 78 61.19 16.30 -7.04
C ARG A 78 61.77 16.29 -5.62
N MET A 79 61.48 15.26 -4.81
CA MET A 79 61.86 15.21 -3.40
C MET A 79 63.18 14.45 -3.20
N ASN A 80 63.96 14.85 -2.19
CA ASN A 80 65.16 14.10 -1.78
C ASN A 80 64.78 12.71 -1.27
N ALA A 81 65.54 11.68 -1.64
CA ALA A 81 65.26 10.29 -1.30
C ALA A 81 65.09 10.03 0.21
N LYS A 82 65.78 10.81 1.06
CA LYS A 82 65.69 10.72 2.53
C LYS A 82 64.33 11.16 3.08
N ASP A 83 63.63 12.05 2.37
CA ASP A 83 62.37 12.65 2.81
C ASP A 83 61.13 11.91 2.25
N VAL A 84 61.29 11.10 1.21
CA VAL A 84 60.20 10.34 0.57
C VAL A 84 59.47 9.44 1.56
N ASN A 85 60.21 8.71 2.41
CA ASN A 85 59.61 7.82 3.41
C ASN A 85 58.81 8.59 4.46
N ALA A 86 59.23 9.80 4.84
CA ALA A 86 58.50 10.65 5.76
C ALA A 86 57.23 11.22 5.11
N TYR A 87 57.31 11.62 3.83
CA TYR A 87 56.17 12.09 3.05
C TYR A 87 55.11 10.99 2.86
N LEU A 88 55.51 9.78 2.45
CA LEU A 88 54.60 8.65 2.29
C LEU A 88 53.91 8.28 3.60
N ARG A 89 54.62 8.30 4.73
CA ARG A 89 54.02 8.06 6.05
C ARG A 89 53.01 9.15 6.43
N ARG A 90 53.28 10.43 6.12
CA ARG A 90 52.33 11.54 6.37
C ARG A 90 51.05 11.41 5.54
N GLU A 91 51.19 11.04 4.26
CA GLU A 91 50.06 10.76 3.36
C GLU A 91 49.30 9.48 3.73
N TYR A 92 49.93 8.52 4.41
CA TYR A 92 49.28 7.29 4.88
C TYR A 92 48.57 7.46 6.22
N VAL A 93 49.12 8.29 7.12
CA VAL A 93 48.54 8.60 8.43
C VAL A 93 47.42 9.64 8.32
N LYS A 94 47.49 10.51 7.32
CA LYS A 94 46.37 11.29 6.83
C LYS A 94 46.05 10.81 5.42
N PRO A 95 45.22 9.77 5.22
CA PRO A 95 44.25 9.98 4.16
C PRO A 95 43.58 11.28 4.59
N THR A 96 43.86 12.39 3.92
CA THR A 96 42.94 13.52 4.00
C THR A 96 41.62 12.84 3.65
N PRO A 97 40.65 12.65 4.58
CA PRO A 97 39.34 12.29 4.11
C PRO A 97 39.05 13.46 3.20
N ALA A 98 39.07 13.24 1.88
CA ALA A 98 38.62 14.25 0.94
C ALA A 98 37.24 14.55 1.47
N LYS A 99 37.09 15.65 2.25
CA LYS A 99 36.02 15.86 3.24
C LYS A 99 34.81 15.18 2.69
N GLY A 100 34.44 13.99 3.21
CA GLY A 100 33.63 13.02 2.44
C GLY A 100 32.61 13.83 1.69
N SER A 101 32.81 13.94 0.36
CA SER A 101 32.22 15.04 -0.42
C SER A 101 30.76 15.12 -0.01
N GLU A 102 30.12 16.30 0.05
CA GLU A 102 28.67 16.35 0.35
C GLU A 102 27.93 15.27 -0.45
N TYR A 103 28.42 14.99 -1.66
CA TYR A 103 28.13 13.83 -2.49
C TYR A 103 28.26 12.42 -1.85
N GLU A 104 29.35 12.04 -1.19
CA GLU A 104 29.48 10.74 -0.49
C GLU A 104 28.45 10.61 0.64
N THR A 105 28.22 11.68 1.41
CA THR A 105 27.17 11.67 2.45
C THR A 105 25.77 11.56 1.83
N ILE A 106 25.54 12.19 0.66
CA ILE A 106 24.30 12.06 -0.12
C ILE A 106 24.15 10.61 -0.63
N LEU A 107 25.21 10.00 -1.16
CA LEU A 107 25.18 8.60 -1.62
C LEU A 107 24.92 7.63 -0.48
N GLU A 108 25.52 7.83 0.68
CA GLU A 108 25.29 7.01 1.86
C GLU A 108 23.86 7.17 2.38
N ARG A 109 23.33 8.39 2.43
CA ARG A 109 21.91 8.66 2.73
C ARG A 109 20.98 7.98 1.72
N GLN A 110 21.31 7.99 0.43
CA GLN A 110 20.51 7.32 -0.60
C GLN A 110 20.57 5.79 -0.45
N ARG A 111 21.74 5.22 -0.14
CA ARG A 111 21.90 3.78 0.14
C ARG A 111 21.11 3.37 1.38
N ASN A 112 21.22 4.14 2.45
CA ASN A 112 20.47 3.91 3.69
C ASN A 112 18.96 4.07 3.48
N ALA A 113 18.52 5.05 2.68
CA ALA A 113 17.11 5.20 2.32
C ALA A 113 16.61 4.00 1.50
N LYS A 114 17.38 3.50 0.54
CA LYS A 114 17.06 2.28 -0.22
C LYS A 114 16.99 1.06 0.69
N ALA A 115 17.96 0.88 1.57
CA ALA A 115 17.98 -0.22 2.54
C ALA A 115 16.79 -0.17 3.50
N ASN A 116 16.48 1.02 4.04
CA ASN A 116 15.32 1.24 4.91
C ASN A 116 14.00 0.96 4.18
N ASN A 117 13.86 1.41 2.93
CA ASN A 117 12.69 1.13 2.11
C ASN A 117 12.53 -0.37 1.85
N ALA A 118 13.63 -1.07 1.51
CA ALA A 118 13.62 -2.52 1.35
C ALA A 118 13.21 -3.22 2.65
N ALA A 119 13.78 -2.81 3.79
CA ALA A 119 13.41 -3.33 5.10
C ALA A 119 11.92 -3.11 5.41
N LEU A 120 11.35 -1.94 5.08
CA LEU A 120 9.92 -1.67 5.26
C LEU A 120 9.05 -2.58 4.38
N VAL A 121 9.45 -2.83 3.14
CA VAL A 121 8.72 -3.76 2.24
C VAL A 121 8.76 -5.18 2.81
N ILE A 122 9.94 -5.65 3.23
CA ILE A 122 10.11 -6.96 3.85
C ILE A 122 9.25 -7.07 5.12
N GLN A 123 9.30 -6.08 6.00
CA GLN A 123 8.48 -6.05 7.22
C GLN A 123 6.98 -6.06 6.92
N ARG A 124 6.52 -5.33 5.90
CA ARG A 124 5.12 -5.35 5.45
C ARG A 124 4.71 -6.74 4.96
N PHE A 125 5.57 -7.39 4.17
CA PHE A 125 5.33 -8.75 3.69
C PHE A 125 5.21 -9.75 4.85
N PHE A 126 6.16 -9.76 5.79
CA PHE A 126 6.09 -10.64 6.96
C PHE A 126 4.85 -10.38 7.83
N ARG A 127 4.45 -9.12 8.02
CA ARG A 127 3.22 -8.77 8.73
C ARG A 127 1.98 -9.31 8.02
N PHE A 128 1.91 -9.18 6.70
CA PHE A 128 0.84 -9.74 5.88
C PHE A 128 0.76 -11.27 6.00
N CYS A 129 1.90 -11.96 5.87
CA CYS A 129 1.95 -13.42 6.03
C CYS A 129 1.52 -13.87 7.43
N ALA A 130 1.97 -13.17 8.48
CA ALA A 130 1.58 -13.46 9.86
C ALA A 130 0.07 -13.24 10.07
N GLN A 131 -0.50 -12.17 9.51
CA GLN A 131 -1.94 -11.93 9.54
C GLN A 131 -2.71 -13.05 8.84
N LYS A 132 -2.31 -13.43 7.62
CA LYS A 132 -2.94 -14.54 6.88
C LYS A 132 -2.89 -15.87 7.65
N LYS A 133 -1.78 -16.16 8.33
CA LYS A 133 -1.68 -17.36 9.18
C LYS A 133 -2.68 -17.33 10.35
N ARG A 134 -2.89 -16.18 10.98
CA ARG A 134 -3.89 -16.01 12.05
C ARG A 134 -5.32 -16.16 11.51
N GLU A 135 -5.65 -15.48 10.41
CA GLU A 135 -6.94 -15.61 9.72
C GLU A 135 -7.24 -17.08 9.39
N GLN A 136 -6.26 -17.83 8.86
CA GLN A 136 -6.42 -19.24 8.58
C GLN A 136 -6.65 -20.10 9.83
N LYS A 137 -5.94 -19.80 10.93
CA LYS A 137 -6.13 -20.51 12.21
C LYS A 137 -7.54 -20.30 12.74
N THR A 138 -8.02 -19.06 12.73
CA THR A 138 -9.36 -18.70 13.18
C THR A 138 -10.44 -19.30 12.28
N LEU A 139 -10.25 -19.26 10.96
CA LEU A 139 -11.14 -19.91 10.01
C LEU A 139 -11.23 -21.43 10.25
N ARG A 140 -10.11 -22.10 10.51
CA ARG A 140 -10.09 -23.53 10.85
C ARG A 140 -10.83 -23.82 12.16
N ALA A 141 -10.67 -22.95 13.16
CA ALA A 141 -11.38 -23.08 14.43
C ALA A 141 -12.89 -22.92 14.25
N TRP A 142 -13.34 -21.90 13.51
CA TRP A 142 -14.75 -21.64 13.26
C TRP A 142 -15.42 -22.70 12.36
N LYS A 143 -14.66 -23.29 11.43
CA LYS A 143 -15.13 -24.41 10.59
C LYS A 143 -15.11 -25.76 11.32
N ARG A 144 -14.60 -25.83 12.54
CA ARG A 144 -14.51 -27.09 13.27
C ARG A 144 -15.89 -27.52 13.73
N ILE A 145 -16.40 -28.60 13.12
CA ILE A 145 -17.63 -29.26 13.53
C ILE A 145 -17.28 -30.31 14.58
N THR A 146 -18.01 -30.31 15.71
CA THR A 146 -17.82 -31.32 16.77
C THR A 146 -18.22 -32.71 16.27
N PRO A 147 -17.62 -33.79 16.81
CA PRO A 147 -17.98 -35.15 16.41
C PRO A 147 -19.48 -35.45 16.57
N GLN A 148 -20.09 -35.05 17.68
CA GLN A 148 -21.52 -35.21 17.94
C GLN A 148 -22.37 -34.52 16.87
N ARG A 149 -22.10 -33.24 16.59
CA ARG A 149 -22.83 -32.51 15.55
C ARG A 149 -22.64 -33.13 14.16
N ARG A 150 -21.47 -33.73 13.90
CA ARG A 150 -21.23 -34.44 12.63
C ARG A 150 -22.11 -35.68 12.51
N VAL A 151 -22.29 -36.44 13.58
CA VAL A 151 -23.19 -37.60 13.62
C VAL A 151 -24.64 -37.17 13.37
N GLU A 152 -25.10 -36.11 14.04
CA GLU A 152 -26.45 -35.53 13.82
C GLU A 152 -26.68 -35.08 12.36
N LEU A 153 -25.68 -34.45 11.75
CA LEU A 153 -25.77 -34.03 10.35
C LEU A 153 -25.82 -35.24 9.40
N ILE A 154 -25.05 -36.29 9.69
CA ILE A 154 -25.06 -37.53 8.91
C ILE A 154 -26.41 -38.24 9.06
N SER A 155 -26.99 -38.31 10.27
CA SER A 155 -28.29 -38.93 10.48
C SER A 155 -29.40 -38.16 9.76
N ALA A 156 -29.39 -36.82 9.83
CA ALA A 156 -30.35 -35.99 9.09
C ALA A 156 -30.24 -36.15 7.56
N ILE A 157 -29.02 -36.36 7.04
CA ILE A 157 -28.82 -36.67 5.61
C ILE A 157 -29.37 -38.06 5.29
N ALA A 158 -29.11 -39.07 6.13
CA ALA A 158 -29.60 -40.43 5.92
C ALA A 158 -31.13 -40.50 5.93
N GLU A 159 -31.79 -39.78 6.85
CA GLU A 159 -33.25 -39.66 6.90
C GLU A 159 -33.80 -39.06 5.60
N ARG A 160 -33.25 -37.94 5.12
CA ARG A 160 -33.69 -37.31 3.85
C ARG A 160 -33.47 -38.19 2.63
N MET A 161 -32.37 -38.94 2.61
CA MET A 161 -32.12 -39.92 1.54
C MET A 161 -33.13 -41.07 1.60
N SER A 162 -33.55 -41.49 2.79
CA SER A 162 -34.54 -42.56 2.98
C SER A 162 -35.97 -42.16 2.61
N THR A 163 -36.34 -40.87 2.78
CA THR A 163 -37.65 -40.34 2.42
C THR A 163 -37.80 -40.06 0.91
N GLY A 164 -36.73 -40.23 0.13
CA GLY A 164 -36.72 -39.98 -1.31
C GLY A 164 -36.64 -38.50 -1.70
N GLU A 165 -36.37 -37.59 -0.75
CA GLU A 165 -36.11 -36.18 -1.01
C GLU A 165 -34.68 -35.99 -1.55
N VAL A 166 -34.46 -36.38 -2.80
CA VAL A 166 -33.21 -36.09 -3.51
C VAL A 166 -33.31 -34.71 -4.17
N PRO A 167 -32.37 -33.77 -3.90
CA PRO A 167 -32.40 -32.45 -4.51
C PRO A 167 -32.36 -32.52 -6.04
N ARG A 168 -33.19 -31.73 -6.72
CA ARG A 168 -33.15 -31.62 -8.18
C ARG A 168 -31.90 -30.83 -8.61
N LYS A 169 -31.54 -30.91 -9.89
CA LYS A 169 -30.36 -30.22 -10.44
C LYS A 169 -30.32 -28.72 -10.11
N ASN A 170 -31.47 -28.04 -10.20
CA ASN A 170 -31.59 -26.62 -9.87
C ASN A 170 -31.34 -26.36 -8.37
N ASP A 171 -31.79 -27.25 -7.49
CA ASP A 171 -31.54 -27.15 -6.05
C ASP A 171 -30.06 -27.34 -5.74
N LEU A 172 -29.38 -28.26 -6.44
CA LEU A 172 -27.94 -28.48 -6.30
C LEU A 172 -27.15 -27.23 -6.70
N ASP A 173 -27.54 -26.55 -7.77
CA ASP A 173 -26.86 -25.32 -8.21
C ASP A 173 -27.15 -24.15 -7.24
N ALA A 174 -28.38 -24.02 -6.73
CA ALA A 174 -28.70 -23.06 -5.68
C ALA A 174 -27.98 -23.35 -4.34
N ILE A 175 -27.76 -24.62 -4.01
CA ILE A 175 -26.97 -25.01 -2.84
C ILE A 175 -25.50 -24.61 -3.07
N LYS A 176 -24.93 -24.88 -4.25
CA LYS A 176 -23.54 -24.51 -4.57
C LYS A 176 -23.31 -23.00 -4.48
N THR A 177 -24.21 -22.18 -5.03
CA THR A 177 -24.08 -20.71 -4.98
C THR A 177 -24.13 -20.22 -3.54
N LYS A 178 -25.13 -20.64 -2.75
CA LYS A 178 -25.21 -20.30 -1.31
C LYS A 178 -23.98 -20.74 -0.52
N LEU A 179 -23.39 -21.89 -0.88
CA LEU A 179 -22.16 -22.39 -0.24
C LEU A 179 -20.94 -21.54 -0.60
N ALA A 180 -20.86 -21.03 -1.83
CA ALA A 180 -19.82 -20.11 -2.27
C ALA A 180 -19.95 -18.76 -1.56
N GLU A 181 -21.14 -18.15 -1.57
CA GLU A 181 -21.45 -16.91 -0.85
C GLU A 181 -21.09 -17.00 0.63
N ARG A 182 -21.50 -18.11 1.28
CA ARG A 182 -21.16 -18.34 2.69
C ARG A 182 -19.66 -18.48 2.93
N LYS A 183 -18.91 -19.11 2.00
CA LYS A 183 -17.45 -19.24 2.12
C LYS A 183 -16.78 -17.88 2.02
N GLU A 184 -17.20 -17.05 1.08
CA GLU A 184 -16.67 -15.69 0.88
C GLU A 184 -16.97 -14.80 2.09
N ALA A 185 -18.24 -14.72 2.49
CA ALA A 185 -18.65 -13.98 3.69
C ALA A 185 -17.90 -14.44 4.95
N MET A 186 -17.64 -15.74 5.08
CA MET A 186 -16.86 -16.27 6.20
C MET A 186 -15.39 -15.83 6.17
N THR A 187 -14.78 -15.72 4.99
CA THR A 187 -13.41 -15.20 4.89
C THR A 187 -13.32 -13.72 5.22
N GLU A 188 -14.31 -12.92 4.82
CA GLU A 188 -14.39 -11.50 5.12
C GLU A 188 -14.62 -11.24 6.62
N THR A 189 -15.56 -11.97 7.22
CA THR A 189 -15.86 -11.86 8.66
C THR A 189 -14.67 -12.26 9.52
N VAL A 190 -13.95 -13.33 9.18
CA VAL A 190 -12.70 -13.71 9.87
C VAL A 190 -11.62 -12.63 9.72
N ALA A 191 -11.45 -12.06 8.52
CA ALA A 191 -10.50 -10.98 8.31
C ALA A 191 -10.87 -9.70 9.08
N ALA A 192 -12.16 -9.38 9.22
CA ALA A 192 -12.64 -8.27 10.04
C ALA A 192 -12.41 -8.54 11.54
N TYR A 193 -12.69 -9.76 12.00
CA TYR A 193 -12.47 -10.19 13.38
C TYR A 193 -10.98 -10.10 13.77
N GLU A 194 -10.08 -10.65 12.97
CA GLU A 194 -8.63 -10.58 13.23
C GLU A 194 -8.09 -9.13 13.25
N ARG A 195 -8.66 -8.25 12.43
CA ARG A 195 -8.35 -6.82 12.46
C ARG A 195 -8.76 -6.20 13.81
N ARG A 196 -9.98 -6.48 14.28
CA ARG A 196 -10.51 -6.00 15.57
C ARG A 196 -9.70 -6.54 16.74
N GLU A 197 -9.48 -7.86 16.80
CA GLU A 197 -8.60 -8.51 17.79
C GLU A 197 -7.21 -7.90 17.84
N GLY A 198 -6.62 -7.60 16.67
CA GLY A 198 -5.33 -6.94 16.58
C GLY A 198 -5.33 -5.52 17.15
N ILE A 199 -6.44 -4.79 17.03
CA ILE A 199 -6.62 -3.45 17.63
C ILE A 199 -6.76 -3.59 19.15
N ILE A 200 -7.64 -4.49 19.62
CA ILE A 200 -7.89 -4.74 21.05
C ILE A 200 -6.57 -5.09 21.75
N LYS A 201 -5.79 -6.04 21.24
CA LYS A 201 -4.48 -6.41 21.82
C LYS A 201 -3.44 -5.30 21.81
N ARG A 202 -3.59 -4.30 20.94
CA ARG A 202 -2.74 -3.12 20.98
C ARG A 202 -3.24 -2.15 22.05
N LEU A 203 -4.54 -1.92 22.13
CA LEU A 203 -5.16 -1.09 23.17
C LEU A 203 -4.88 -1.64 24.57
N GLU A 204 -5.02 -2.95 24.79
CA GLU A 204 -4.70 -3.61 26.06
C GLU A 204 -3.25 -3.37 26.47
N ARG A 205 -2.30 -3.45 25.53
CA ARG A 205 -0.89 -3.17 25.80
C ARG A 205 -0.65 -1.70 26.12
N ASP A 206 -1.28 -0.80 25.38
CA ASP A 206 -1.14 0.64 25.63
C ASP A 206 -1.77 1.01 26.98
N LEU A 207 -2.91 0.40 27.36
CA LEU A 207 -3.51 0.54 28.68
C LEU A 207 -2.63 -0.02 29.79
N GLN A 208 -1.98 -1.17 29.59
CA GLN A 208 -1.01 -1.71 30.54
C GLN A 208 0.20 -0.78 30.73
N LEU A 209 0.71 -0.20 29.64
CA LEU A 209 1.80 0.78 29.71
C LEU A 209 1.37 2.03 30.48
N LEU A 210 0.18 2.55 30.20
CA LEU A 210 -0.38 3.73 30.88
C LEU A 210 -0.68 3.46 32.36
N GLY A 211 -1.20 2.27 32.69
CA GLY A 211 -1.48 1.87 34.07
C GLY A 211 -0.22 1.68 34.92
N GLY A 212 0.96 1.53 34.30
CA GLY A 212 2.25 1.50 34.98
C GLY A 212 2.85 2.89 35.25
N ILE A 213 2.23 3.97 34.76
CA ILE A 213 2.69 5.34 35.00
C ILE A 213 2.12 5.81 36.32
N SER A 214 2.99 5.96 37.32
CA SER A 214 2.61 6.47 38.64
C SER A 214 3.17 7.86 38.92
N THR A 215 4.27 8.22 38.24
CA THR A 215 4.99 9.48 38.41
C THR A 215 5.21 10.22 37.08
N LEU A 216 5.55 11.50 37.16
CA LEU A 216 5.89 12.31 35.98
C LEU A 216 7.17 11.82 35.29
N ASP A 217 8.12 11.29 36.06
CA ASP A 217 9.36 10.71 35.53
C ASP A 217 9.09 9.42 34.74
N ASP A 218 8.12 8.59 35.17
CA ASP A 218 7.68 7.42 34.42
C ASP A 218 7.13 7.84 33.04
N LEU A 219 6.37 8.94 32.98
CA LEU A 219 5.82 9.47 31.73
C LEU A 219 6.91 9.97 30.78
N LEU A 220 7.92 10.67 31.31
CA LEU A 220 9.05 11.19 30.52
C LEU A 220 9.99 10.07 30.04
N SER A 221 10.03 8.94 30.75
CA SER A 221 10.82 7.76 30.37
C SER A 221 10.20 6.91 29.26
N ILE A 222 8.91 7.10 28.97
CA ILE A 222 8.20 6.31 27.95
C ILE A 222 8.57 6.80 26.55
N ASP A 223 9.12 5.89 25.74
CA ASP A 223 9.30 6.14 24.32
C ASP A 223 7.92 6.33 23.65
N PRO A 224 7.61 7.52 23.10
CA PRO A 224 6.32 7.80 22.46
C PRO A 224 6.05 6.88 21.26
N ARG A 225 7.09 6.25 20.71
CA ARG A 225 6.97 5.25 19.65
C ARG A 225 6.45 3.90 20.13
N ARG A 226 6.23 3.70 21.44
CA ARG A 226 5.59 2.53 22.03
C ARG A 226 4.07 2.67 22.08
N LEU A 227 3.55 3.89 22.21
CA LEU A 227 2.11 4.23 22.19
C LEU A 227 1.55 4.37 20.76
N ARG A 228 1.83 3.38 19.90
CA ARG A 228 1.53 3.46 18.45
C ARG A 228 0.05 3.47 18.11
N THR A 229 -0.85 3.08 19.03
CA THR A 229 -2.28 3.04 18.72
C THR A 229 -2.88 4.42 18.58
N SER A 230 -2.46 5.38 19.41
CA SER A 230 -2.97 6.76 19.43
C SER A 230 -2.94 7.41 18.04
N THR A 231 -1.83 7.31 17.31
CA THR A 231 -1.68 7.96 15.99
C THR A 231 -2.44 7.27 14.86
N VAL A 232 -2.56 5.93 14.89
CA VAL A 232 -3.26 5.16 13.86
C VAL A 232 -4.78 5.21 14.07
N LEU A 233 -5.23 5.11 15.33
CA LEU A 233 -6.64 5.24 15.70
C LEU A 233 -7.14 6.66 15.46
N ARG A 234 -6.34 7.68 15.79
CA ARG A 234 -6.67 9.07 15.46
C ARG A 234 -6.88 9.27 13.95
N ARG A 235 -5.99 8.72 13.12
CA ARG A 235 -6.16 8.78 11.65
C ARG A 235 -7.37 7.99 11.15
N HIS A 236 -7.71 6.88 11.80
CA HIS A 236 -8.89 6.09 11.44
C HIS A 236 -10.18 6.85 11.78
N ALA A 237 -10.27 7.38 13.01
CA ALA A 237 -11.39 8.21 13.44
C ALA A 237 -11.52 9.47 12.57
N GLU A 238 -10.41 10.14 12.25
CA GLU A 238 -10.38 11.29 11.32
C GLU A 238 -10.85 10.93 9.89
N ASN A 239 -10.75 9.67 9.48
CA ASN A 239 -11.24 9.21 8.17
C ASN A 239 -12.70 8.75 8.21
N GLU A 240 -13.14 8.15 9.31
CA GLU A 240 -14.55 7.79 9.53
C GLU A 240 -15.42 9.04 9.60
N THR A 241 -15.01 10.06 10.36
CA THR A 241 -15.73 11.35 10.41
C THR A 241 -15.81 12.03 9.05
N LYS A 242 -14.75 11.94 8.23
CA LYS A 242 -14.79 12.43 6.84
C LYS A 242 -15.76 11.66 5.97
N HIS A 243 -15.86 10.34 6.15
CA HIS A 243 -16.82 9.51 5.42
C HIS A 243 -18.26 9.83 5.82
N GLU A 244 -18.52 10.02 7.12
CA GLU A 244 -19.83 10.42 7.63
C GLU A 244 -20.23 11.81 7.10
N LEU A 245 -19.31 12.77 7.09
CA LEU A 245 -19.54 14.10 6.50
C LEU A 245 -19.86 14.01 5.00
N GLN A 246 -19.14 13.17 4.25
CA GLN A 246 -19.43 12.95 2.82
C GLN A 246 -20.80 12.30 2.60
N GLN A 247 -21.22 11.38 3.47
CA GLN A 247 -22.56 10.79 3.41
C GLN A 247 -23.64 11.83 3.70
N GLN A 248 -23.43 12.67 4.72
CA GLN A 248 -24.33 13.78 5.04
C GLN A 248 -24.40 14.83 3.92
N GLU A 249 -23.29 15.16 3.25
CA GLU A 249 -23.29 16.05 2.08
C GLU A 249 -24.07 15.45 0.91
N VAL A 250 -23.93 14.15 0.65
CA VAL A 250 -24.69 13.45 -0.40
C VAL A 250 -26.17 13.39 -0.06
N GLU A 251 -26.52 13.11 1.19
CA GLU A 251 -27.92 13.10 1.66
C GLU A 251 -28.55 14.50 1.62
N ALA A 252 -27.82 15.54 2.04
CA ALA A 252 -28.29 16.93 1.95
C ALA A 252 -28.52 17.36 0.49
N PHE A 253 -27.63 16.96 -0.43
CA PHE A 253 -27.76 17.25 -1.85
C PHE A 253 -28.97 16.53 -2.49
N LEU A 254 -29.32 15.33 -2.03
CA LEU A 254 -30.51 14.61 -2.47
C LEU A 254 -31.81 15.26 -1.96
N VAL A 255 -31.81 15.74 -0.70
CA VAL A 255 -32.96 16.43 -0.12
C VAL A 255 -33.20 17.80 -0.79
N GLU A 256 -32.14 18.56 -1.08
CA GLU A 256 -32.25 19.84 -1.81
C GLU A 256 -32.74 19.64 -3.25
N GLY A 257 -32.28 18.58 -3.93
CA GLY A 257 -32.73 18.23 -5.27
C GLY A 257 -34.23 17.89 -5.36
N ASP A 258 -34.78 17.22 -4.35
CA ASP A 258 -36.21 16.88 -4.29
C ASP A 258 -37.08 18.09 -3.96
N THR A 259 -36.59 19.03 -3.14
CA THR A 259 -37.31 20.30 -2.88
C THR A 259 -37.34 21.24 -4.09
N ALA A 260 -36.32 21.20 -4.95
CA ALA A 260 -36.27 22.01 -6.18
C ALA A 260 -37.19 21.50 -7.30
N LEU A 261 -37.72 20.28 -7.19
CA LEU A 261 -38.69 19.70 -8.13
C LEU A 261 -40.15 19.88 -7.69
N GLN A 262 -40.39 20.48 -6.51
CA GLN A 262 -41.73 20.74 -5.96
C GLN A 262 -42.14 22.23 -6.03
N LEU A 263 -41.33 23.10 -6.63
CA LEU A 263 -41.64 24.49 -6.97
C LEU A 263 -41.75 24.66 -8.49
#